data_AF-A0A951QTP9-F1
#
_entry.id   AF-A0A951QTP9-F1
#
_cell.length_a   1.000
_cell.length_b   1.000
_cell.length_c   1.000
_cell.angle_alpha   90.00
_cell.angle_beta   90.00
_cell.angle_gamma   90.00
#
_symmetry.space_group_name_H-M   'P 1'
#
loop_
_entity.id
_entity.type
_entity.pdbx_description
1 polymer ?
#
loop_
_entity_poly.entity_id
_entity_poly.type
_entity_poly.pdbx_seq_one_letter_code
_entity_poly.pdbx_strand_id
1 'polypeptide(L)'
;MDKRRGWTKEQLAEYNRDRFEDLIAAGWDLVIVDEAHRLGGSTDQVARYKLGQGLGEAAPYFLLLSATPHQGKTDAFYRLISLLDPVAFPDITSITRSRVQPYVIRTEKRRAINAQGEPLFKPRQTQLVPVSWSAKHWQHRQLYKAVTDYVREGYNQALKQKKSYVGFLMILMQRLVTSSTRAIRTTLERRLQVLREPEEQLTLFPMFAAEEWVELDGQEQVESILTTRIKDGD
;
A
#
# COMPACT_ATOMS: atom_id res chain seq x y z
N MET A 1 18.27 9.24 -11.49
CA MET A 1 17.81 9.86 -10.23
C MET A 1 18.85 9.56 -9.15
N ASP A 2 19.96 10.29 -9.16
CA ASP A 2 21.14 9.98 -8.34
C ASP A 2 21.56 11.23 -7.54
N LYS A 3 20.67 11.72 -6.65
CA LYS A 3 20.81 13.08 -6.09
C LYS A 3 20.72 13.22 -4.57
N ARG A 4 20.77 12.14 -3.78
CA ARG A 4 20.67 12.23 -2.31
C ARG A 4 21.54 11.23 -1.54
N ARG A 5 22.52 10.59 -2.19
CA ARG A 5 23.47 9.70 -1.50
C ARG A 5 24.41 10.54 -0.63
N GLY A 6 24.44 10.27 0.68
CA GLY A 6 25.37 10.89 1.64
C GLY A 6 24.82 12.07 2.44
N TRP A 7 23.55 12.44 2.30
CA TRP A 7 22.95 13.49 3.12
C TRP A 7 22.67 12.99 4.54
N THR A 8 22.93 13.84 5.54
CA THR A 8 22.47 13.56 6.91
C THR A 8 20.96 13.74 7.01
N LYS A 9 20.34 13.21 8.07
CA LYS A 9 18.90 13.36 8.29
C LYS A 9 18.50 14.83 8.44
N GLU A 10 19.37 15.62 9.07
CA GLU A 10 19.18 17.06 9.31
C GLU A 10 19.16 17.83 7.99
N GLN A 11 20.13 17.57 7.10
CA GLN A 11 20.20 18.21 5.78
C GLN A 11 18.98 17.90 4.92
N LEU A 12 18.50 16.65 4.96
CA LEU A 12 17.30 16.26 4.23
C LEU A 12 16.04 16.93 4.81
N ALA A 13 15.96 17.04 6.14
CA ALA A 13 14.84 17.67 6.82
C ALA A 13 14.76 19.18 6.54
N GLU A 14 15.90 19.87 6.55
CA GLU A 14 16.01 21.29 6.20
C GLU A 14 15.59 21.52 4.75
N TYR A 15 16.19 20.79 3.80
CA TYR A 15 15.82 20.90 2.39
C TYR A 15 14.33 20.64 2.11
N ASN A 16 13.73 19.64 2.78
CA ASN A 16 12.31 19.35 2.62
C ASN A 16 11.43 20.46 3.20
N ARG A 17 11.89 21.12 4.29
CA ARG A 17 11.19 22.25 4.90
C ARG A 17 11.19 23.46 3.97
N ASP A 18 12.35 23.84 3.46
CA ASP A 18 12.48 24.98 2.55
C ASP A 18 11.59 24.79 1.31
N ARG A 19 11.61 23.58 0.73
CA ARG A 19 10.75 23.26 -0.42
C ARG A 19 9.27 23.28 -0.09
N PHE A 20 8.89 22.86 1.11
CA PHE A 20 7.51 22.93 1.55
C PHE A 20 7.08 24.39 1.68
N GLU A 21 7.87 25.24 2.32
CA GLU A 21 7.59 26.66 2.48
C GLU A 21 7.47 27.38 1.13
N ASP A 22 8.39 27.13 0.19
CA ASP A 22 8.34 27.66 -1.18
C ASP A 22 7.03 27.27 -1.89
N LEU A 23 6.59 26.01 -1.72
CA LEU A 23 5.35 25.53 -2.35
C LEU A 23 4.11 26.21 -1.77
N ILE A 24 4.08 26.45 -0.47
CA ILE A 24 2.96 27.14 0.20
C ILE A 24 2.92 28.62 -0.20
N ALA A 25 4.07 29.28 -0.27
CA ALA A 25 4.18 30.71 -0.58
C ALA A 25 3.96 31.05 -2.06
N ALA A 26 3.90 30.06 -2.94
CA ALA A 26 3.78 30.26 -4.39
C ALA A 26 2.45 30.89 -4.85
N GLY A 27 1.43 30.99 -3.97
CA GLY A 27 0.18 31.71 -4.26
C GLY A 27 -0.70 30.99 -5.28
N TRP A 28 -0.91 29.68 -5.12
CA TRP A 28 -1.74 28.88 -6.03
C TRP A 28 -3.21 29.29 -5.97
N ASP A 29 -3.84 29.49 -7.13
CA ASP A 29 -5.29 29.62 -7.21
C ASP A 29 -5.99 28.26 -7.07
N LEU A 30 -5.41 27.21 -7.66
CA LEU A 30 -5.98 25.85 -7.67
C LEU A 30 -4.87 24.81 -7.51
N VAL A 31 -5.07 23.88 -6.59
CA VAL A 31 -4.25 22.68 -6.45
C VAL A 31 -5.06 21.45 -6.82
N ILE A 32 -4.50 20.61 -7.70
CA ILE A 32 -5.08 19.34 -8.10
C ILE A 32 -4.16 18.22 -7.62
N VAL A 33 -4.70 17.29 -6.82
CA VAL A 33 -3.96 16.11 -6.37
C VAL A 33 -4.51 14.88 -7.07
N ASP A 34 -3.70 14.29 -7.95
CA ASP A 34 -4.00 12.98 -8.54
C ASP A 34 -3.61 11.84 -7.60
N GLU A 35 -4.33 10.72 -7.71
CA GLU A 35 -4.27 9.59 -6.78
C GLU A 35 -4.34 10.01 -5.31
N ALA A 36 -5.28 10.92 -5.01
CA ALA A 36 -5.48 11.55 -3.71
C ALA A 36 -5.62 10.56 -2.55
N HIS A 37 -5.98 9.30 -2.81
CA HIS A 37 -5.99 8.24 -1.80
C HIS A 37 -4.63 8.04 -1.10
N ARG A 38 -3.52 8.47 -1.72
CA ARG A 38 -2.17 8.43 -1.13
C ARG A 38 -1.89 9.57 -0.16
N LEU A 39 -2.67 10.65 -0.21
CA LEU A 39 -2.46 11.86 0.57
C LEU A 39 -2.89 11.68 2.03
N GLY A 40 -3.89 10.84 2.29
CA GLY A 40 -4.39 10.57 3.64
C GLY A 40 -3.35 9.96 4.58
N GLY A 41 -2.29 9.33 4.08
CA GLY A 41 -1.21 8.77 4.89
C GLY A 41 -1.65 7.65 5.85
N SER A 42 -0.70 7.05 6.55
CA SER A 42 -0.97 6.12 7.66
C SER A 42 -1.41 6.85 8.93
N THR A 43 -0.82 8.01 9.19
CA THR A 43 -1.12 8.93 10.30
C THR A 43 -1.14 10.38 9.82
N ASP A 44 -1.53 11.32 10.70
CA ASP A 44 -1.48 12.76 10.45
C ASP A 44 -0.04 13.34 10.50
N GLN A 45 0.93 12.58 10.99
CA GLN A 45 2.31 13.03 11.10
C GLN A 45 3.12 12.82 9.82
N VAL A 46 2.60 12.02 8.88
CA VAL A 46 3.29 11.68 7.63
C VAL A 46 3.43 12.90 6.73
N ALA A 47 4.61 13.05 6.12
CA ALA A 47 4.95 14.20 5.28
C ALA A 47 3.92 14.50 4.17
N ARG A 48 3.31 13.46 3.58
CA ARG A 48 2.30 13.62 2.51
C ARG A 48 1.02 14.26 3.03
N TYR A 49 0.57 13.87 4.22
CA TYR A 49 -0.63 14.45 4.81
C TYR A 49 -0.38 15.92 5.19
N LYS A 50 0.77 16.22 5.81
CA LYS A 50 1.20 17.60 6.10
C LYS A 50 1.30 18.46 4.84
N LEU A 51 1.82 17.89 3.75
CA LEU A 51 1.82 18.53 2.44
C LEU A 51 0.41 18.84 1.96
N GLY A 52 -0.50 17.88 2.07
CA GLY A 52 -1.91 18.05 1.72
C GLY A 52 -2.59 19.15 2.52
N GLN A 53 -2.37 19.21 3.84
CA GLN A 53 -2.90 20.26 4.71
C GLN A 53 -2.37 21.63 4.31
N GLY A 54 -1.05 21.78 4.20
CA GLY A 54 -0.46 23.06 3.83
C GLY A 54 -0.97 23.57 2.47
N LEU A 55 -1.04 22.69 1.46
CA LEU A 55 -1.54 23.07 0.13
C LEU A 55 -3.04 23.38 0.12
N GLY A 56 -3.84 22.67 0.93
CA GLY A 56 -5.27 22.92 1.08
C GLY A 56 -5.57 24.25 1.77
N GLU A 57 -4.69 24.70 2.68
CA GLU A 57 -4.79 26.01 3.33
C GLU A 57 -4.24 27.15 2.44
N ALA A 58 -3.26 26.85 1.60
CA ALA A 58 -2.57 27.85 0.76
C ALA A 58 -3.34 28.26 -0.50
N ALA A 59 -4.26 27.41 -0.97
CA ALA A 59 -4.99 27.63 -2.23
C ALA A 59 -6.50 27.72 -1.98
N PRO A 60 -7.21 28.68 -2.62
CA PRO A 60 -8.66 28.80 -2.46
C PRO A 60 -9.43 27.64 -3.08
N TYR A 61 -8.87 26.94 -4.08
CA TYR A 61 -9.48 25.76 -4.68
C TYR A 61 -8.58 24.53 -4.52
N PHE A 62 -9.16 23.45 -3.99
CA PHE A 62 -8.48 22.17 -3.78
C PHE A 62 -9.28 21.02 -4.39
N LEU A 63 -8.73 20.36 -5.41
CA LEU A 63 -9.39 19.30 -6.15
C LEU A 63 -8.66 17.97 -5.96
N LEU A 64 -9.36 16.99 -5.41
CA LEU A 64 -8.84 15.64 -5.21
C LEU A 64 -9.35 14.69 -6.29
N LEU A 65 -8.44 14.07 -7.03
CA LEU A 65 -8.74 13.06 -8.04
C LEU A 65 -8.33 11.69 -7.52
N SER A 66 -9.27 10.74 -7.49
CA SER A 66 -8.98 9.35 -7.13
C SER A 66 -10.05 8.40 -7.62
N ALA A 67 -9.64 7.28 -8.21
CA ALA A 67 -10.56 6.20 -8.57
C ALA A 67 -11.08 5.45 -7.33
N THR A 68 -10.29 5.43 -6.25
CA THR A 68 -10.57 4.67 -5.03
C THR A 68 -10.21 5.50 -3.79
N PRO A 69 -10.99 6.56 -3.47
CA PRO A 69 -10.67 7.45 -2.37
C PRO A 69 -10.74 6.76 -1.00
N HIS A 70 -11.56 5.71 -0.87
CA HIS A 70 -11.64 4.88 0.33
C HIS A 70 -11.12 3.45 0.05
N GLN A 71 -10.00 3.09 0.68
CA GLN A 71 -9.34 1.78 0.51
C GLN A 71 -9.64 0.79 1.64
N GLY A 72 -10.81 0.92 2.29
CA GLY A 72 -11.20 0.08 3.43
C GLY A 72 -10.69 0.53 4.80
N LYS A 73 -9.90 1.61 4.88
CA LYS A 73 -9.49 2.26 6.14
C LYS A 73 -10.22 3.58 6.32
N THR A 74 -11.10 3.67 7.31
CA THR A 74 -11.92 4.87 7.55
C THR A 74 -11.07 6.06 8.00
N ASP A 75 -10.04 5.86 8.83
CA ASP A 75 -9.18 6.95 9.32
C ASP A 75 -8.44 7.68 8.19
N ALA A 76 -7.92 6.90 7.22
CA ALA A 76 -7.23 7.46 6.06
C ALA A 76 -8.18 8.24 5.14
N PHE A 77 -9.41 7.73 4.98
CA PHE A 77 -10.43 8.42 4.20
C PHE A 77 -10.94 9.70 4.90
N TYR A 78 -11.10 9.64 6.22
CA TYR A 78 -11.41 10.81 7.05
C TYR A 78 -10.37 11.91 6.86
N ARG A 79 -9.08 11.58 7.05
CA ARG A 79 -7.97 12.51 6.82
C ARG A 79 -8.01 13.11 5.42
N LEU A 80 -8.31 12.29 4.40
CA LEU A 80 -8.38 12.78 3.04
C LEU A 80 -9.50 13.81 2.83
N ILE A 81 -10.72 13.51 3.30
CA ILE A 81 -11.87 14.39 3.07
C ILE A 81 -11.83 15.63 3.97
N SER A 82 -11.22 15.56 5.16
CA SER A 82 -11.04 16.71 6.04
C SER A 82 -10.10 17.77 5.46
N LEU A 83 -9.27 17.42 4.46
CA LEU A 83 -8.50 18.41 3.70
C LEU A 83 -9.38 19.33 2.84
N LEU A 84 -10.59 18.89 2.47
CA LEU A 84 -11.53 19.71 1.70
C LEU A 84 -12.33 20.66 2.60
N ASP A 85 -12.81 20.15 3.74
CA ASP A 85 -13.58 20.94 4.70
C ASP A 85 -13.44 20.36 6.12
N PRO A 86 -12.55 20.89 6.96
CA PRO A 86 -12.37 20.41 8.33
C PRO A 86 -13.56 20.75 9.25
N VAL A 87 -14.40 21.72 8.89
CA VAL A 87 -15.58 22.10 9.67
C VAL A 87 -16.73 21.13 9.41
N ALA A 88 -16.91 20.71 8.15
CA ALA A 88 -17.87 19.68 7.79
C ALA A 88 -17.44 18.30 8.34
N PHE A 89 -16.13 18.03 8.43
CA PHE A 89 -15.58 16.76 8.90
C PHE A 89 -14.66 16.94 10.13
N PRO A 90 -15.20 17.26 11.32
CA PRO A 90 -14.40 17.56 12.51
C PRO A 90 -13.80 16.32 13.19
N ASP A 91 -14.39 15.14 12.96
CA ASP A 91 -13.96 13.88 13.56
C ASP A 91 -14.40 12.68 12.70
N ILE A 92 -13.89 11.48 12.97
CA ILE A 92 -14.17 10.30 12.14
C ILE A 92 -15.65 9.90 12.09
N THR A 93 -16.45 10.20 13.11
CA THR A 93 -17.88 9.89 13.15
C THR A 93 -18.69 10.77 12.20
N SER A 94 -18.11 11.89 11.74
CA SER A 94 -18.68 12.75 10.70
C SER A 94 -18.77 12.06 9.33
N ILE A 95 -18.02 10.98 9.10
CA ILE A 95 -17.96 10.24 7.84
C ILE A 95 -19.26 9.44 7.65
N THR A 96 -20.25 10.13 7.11
CA THR A 96 -21.53 9.56 6.71
C THR A 96 -21.77 9.79 5.24
N ARG A 97 -22.54 8.90 4.61
CA ARG A 97 -22.84 9.00 3.17
C ARG A 97 -23.47 10.34 2.80
N SER A 98 -24.41 10.83 3.60
CA SER A 98 -25.11 12.11 3.36
C SER A 98 -24.16 13.30 3.44
N ARG A 99 -23.22 13.30 4.39
CA ARG A 99 -22.25 14.39 4.56
C ARG A 99 -21.16 14.38 3.50
N VAL A 100 -20.74 13.20 3.04
CA VAL A 100 -19.71 13.04 2.00
C VAL A 100 -20.27 13.32 0.60
N GLN A 101 -21.55 13.03 0.34
CA GLN A 101 -22.15 13.13 -1.00
C GLN A 101 -21.90 14.48 -1.71
N PRO A 102 -22.03 15.66 -1.07
CA PRO A 102 -21.80 16.95 -1.74
C PRO A 102 -20.35 17.15 -2.20
N TYR A 103 -19.39 16.46 -1.58
CA TYR A 103 -17.96 16.60 -1.87
C TYR A 103 -17.46 15.62 -2.93
N VAL A 104 -18.30 14.69 -3.38
CA VAL A 104 -17.87 13.61 -4.27
C VAL A 104 -18.69 13.61 -5.55
N ILE A 105 -18.02 13.92 -6.65
CA ILE A 105 -18.54 13.69 -8.00
C ILE A 105 -17.99 12.36 -8.49
N ARG A 106 -18.86 11.37 -8.64
CA ARG A 106 -18.49 10.03 -9.12
C ARG A 106 -19.44 9.54 -10.19
N THR A 107 -18.90 9.29 -11.38
CA THR A 107 -19.59 8.62 -12.47
C THR A 107 -19.11 7.17 -12.57
N GLU A 108 -19.99 6.22 -12.26
CA GLU A 108 -19.67 4.80 -12.45
C GLU A 108 -19.59 4.47 -13.94
N LYS A 109 -18.61 3.64 -14.35
CA LYS A 109 -18.49 3.18 -15.75
C LYS A 109 -19.79 2.60 -16.31
N ARG A 110 -20.58 1.91 -15.48
CA ARG A 110 -21.89 1.33 -15.89
C ARG A 110 -22.96 2.38 -16.23
N ARG A 111 -22.79 3.61 -15.74
CA ARG A 111 -23.71 4.74 -15.93
C ARG A 111 -23.13 5.85 -16.82
N ALA A 112 -21.87 5.71 -17.24
CA ALA A 112 -21.24 6.67 -18.13
C ALA A 112 -21.90 6.58 -19.51
N ILE A 113 -22.31 7.73 -20.03
CA ILE A 113 -22.97 7.89 -21.32
C ILE A 113 -22.19 8.88 -22.18
N ASN A 114 -22.31 8.78 -23.51
CA ASN A 114 -21.81 9.79 -24.44
C ASN A 114 -22.76 11.01 -24.50
N ALA A 115 -22.41 12.01 -25.33
CA ALA A 115 -23.23 13.22 -25.50
C ALA A 115 -24.64 12.93 -26.07
N GLN A 116 -24.83 11.77 -26.71
CA GLN A 116 -26.08 11.31 -27.29
C GLN A 116 -26.93 10.49 -26.31
N GLY A 117 -26.44 10.26 -25.09
CA GLY A 117 -27.14 9.48 -24.05
C GLY A 117 -26.90 7.97 -24.11
N GLU A 118 -26.03 7.49 -24.99
CA GLU A 118 -25.76 6.07 -25.17
C GLU A 118 -24.69 5.58 -24.18
N PRO A 119 -24.78 4.34 -23.65
CA PRO A 119 -23.78 3.79 -22.74
C PRO A 119 -22.36 3.80 -23.34
N LEU A 120 -21.42 4.42 -22.62
CA LEU A 120 -20.04 4.55 -23.06
C LEU A 120 -19.28 3.20 -23.02
N PHE A 121 -19.69 2.29 -22.14
CA PHE A 121 -19.03 1.01 -21.93
C PHE A 121 -19.98 -0.17 -22.17
N LYS A 122 -19.44 -1.24 -22.76
CA LYS A 122 -20.17 -2.51 -22.93
C LYS A 122 -20.43 -3.18 -21.58
N PRO A 123 -21.57 -3.90 -21.43
CA PRO A 123 -21.82 -4.70 -20.24
C PRO A 123 -20.72 -5.73 -19.99
N ARG A 124 -20.21 -5.80 -18.76
CA ARG A 124 -19.22 -6.81 -18.35
C ARG A 124 -19.92 -8.15 -18.14
N GLN A 125 -19.55 -9.15 -18.93
CA GLN A 125 -19.88 -10.55 -18.67
C GLN A 125 -18.71 -11.20 -17.93
N THR A 126 -18.98 -11.84 -16.79
CA THR A 126 -17.95 -12.54 -16.01
C THR A 126 -18.37 -13.98 -15.84
N GLN A 127 -17.50 -14.91 -16.22
CA GLN A 127 -17.72 -16.35 -16.08
C GLN A 127 -16.59 -16.93 -15.24
N LEU A 128 -16.94 -17.78 -14.29
CA LEU A 128 -15.97 -18.56 -13.53
C LEU A 128 -15.67 -19.85 -14.30
N VAL A 129 -14.42 -20.04 -14.67
CA VAL A 129 -13.95 -21.28 -15.29
C VAL A 129 -13.18 -22.07 -14.24
N PRO A 130 -13.76 -23.15 -13.68
CA PRO A 130 -13.04 -23.98 -12.72
C PRO A 130 -11.92 -24.74 -13.45
N VAL A 131 -10.72 -24.74 -12.87
CA VAL A 131 -9.57 -25.51 -13.36
C VAL A 131 -9.27 -26.62 -12.38
N SER A 132 -9.56 -27.87 -12.79
CA SER A 132 -9.30 -29.03 -11.96
C SER A 132 -7.87 -29.54 -12.13
N TRP A 133 -7.32 -30.09 -11.04
CA TRP A 133 -6.08 -30.87 -11.10
C TRP A 133 -6.29 -32.11 -11.96
N SER A 134 -5.30 -32.44 -12.78
CA SER A 134 -5.26 -33.68 -13.57
C SER A 134 -3.95 -34.39 -13.28
N ALA A 135 -3.80 -35.65 -13.72
CA ALA A 135 -2.61 -36.45 -13.47
C ALA A 135 -1.31 -35.75 -13.93
N LYS A 136 -1.34 -35.04 -15.07
CA LYS A 136 -0.19 -34.27 -15.58
C LYS A 136 0.24 -33.11 -14.68
N HIS A 137 -0.59 -32.68 -13.73
CA HIS A 137 -0.29 -31.56 -12.82
C HIS A 137 0.31 -32.00 -11.48
N TRP A 138 0.71 -33.27 -11.34
CA TRP A 138 1.15 -33.82 -10.06
C TRP A 138 2.29 -33.03 -9.41
N GLN A 139 3.28 -32.58 -10.19
CA GLN A 139 4.42 -31.79 -9.69
C GLN A 139 3.98 -30.44 -9.12
N HIS A 140 3.07 -29.74 -9.81
CA HIS A 140 2.50 -28.48 -9.31
C HIS A 140 1.69 -28.70 -8.04
N ARG A 141 0.92 -29.79 -7.97
CA ARG A 141 0.16 -30.13 -6.74
C ARG A 141 1.09 -30.44 -5.57
N GLN A 142 2.19 -31.16 -5.81
CA GLN A 142 3.19 -31.45 -4.79
C GLN A 142 3.89 -30.17 -4.31
N LEU A 143 4.33 -29.31 -5.23
CA LEU A 143 4.93 -28.02 -4.90
C LEU A 143 3.96 -27.15 -4.08
N TYR A 144 2.71 -27.02 -4.54
CA TYR A 144 1.69 -26.27 -3.84
C TYR A 144 1.48 -26.79 -2.42
N LYS A 145 1.39 -28.12 -2.24
CA LYS A 145 1.25 -28.75 -0.94
C LYS A 145 2.46 -28.48 -0.05
N ALA A 146 3.68 -28.68 -0.55
CA ALA A 146 4.91 -28.46 0.22
C ALA A 146 5.05 -27.00 0.68
N VAL A 147 4.76 -26.03 -0.21
CA VAL A 147 4.77 -24.60 0.14
C VAL A 147 3.67 -24.29 1.14
N THR A 148 2.46 -24.84 0.96
CA THR A 148 1.34 -24.63 1.89
C THR A 148 1.65 -25.17 3.28
N ASP A 149 2.29 -26.33 3.36
CA ASP A 149 2.67 -26.94 4.63
C ASP A 149 3.76 -26.10 5.34
N TYR A 150 4.79 -25.62 4.62
CA TYR A 150 5.79 -24.67 5.14
C TYR A 150 5.17 -23.35 5.62
N VAL A 151 4.30 -22.75 4.80
CA VAL A 151 3.58 -21.51 5.11
C VAL A 151 2.75 -21.67 6.38
N ARG A 152 2.03 -22.80 6.52
CA ARG A 152 1.19 -23.07 7.69
C ARG A 152 2.02 -23.14 8.96
N GLU A 153 3.13 -23.84 8.93
CA GLU A 153 4.04 -23.97 10.08
C GLU A 153 4.63 -22.61 10.47
N GLY A 154 5.23 -21.89 9.51
CA GLY A 154 5.82 -20.58 9.76
C GLY A 154 4.80 -19.55 10.23
N TYR A 155 3.57 -19.57 9.71
CA TYR A 155 2.51 -18.65 10.12
C TYR A 155 2.06 -18.91 11.56
N ASN A 156 1.91 -20.19 11.94
CA ASN A 156 1.56 -20.56 13.31
C ASN A 156 2.67 -20.20 14.31
N GLN A 157 3.94 -20.37 13.94
CA GLN A 157 5.06 -19.92 14.76
C GLN A 157 5.08 -18.39 14.90
N ALA A 158 4.84 -17.66 13.80
CA ALA A 158 4.74 -16.21 13.79
C ALA A 158 3.67 -15.68 14.76
N LEU A 159 2.49 -16.31 14.77
CA LEU A 159 1.41 -16.00 15.69
C LEU A 159 1.81 -16.21 17.15
N LYS A 160 2.42 -17.37 17.47
CA LYS A 160 2.88 -17.69 18.83
C LYS A 160 3.94 -16.70 19.33
N GLN A 161 4.89 -16.33 18.46
CA GLN A 161 5.98 -15.42 18.79
C GLN A 161 5.61 -13.93 18.63
N LYS A 162 4.36 -13.62 18.25
CA LYS A 162 3.88 -12.26 17.93
C LYS A 162 4.73 -11.52 16.88
N LYS A 163 5.32 -12.27 15.94
CA LYS A 163 6.13 -11.74 14.84
C LYS A 163 5.28 -11.59 13.58
N SER A 164 4.46 -10.54 13.52
CA SER A 164 3.51 -10.30 12.42
C SER A 164 4.15 -10.29 11.03
N TYR A 165 5.37 -9.77 10.90
CA TYR A 165 6.12 -9.73 9.64
C TYR A 165 6.43 -11.12 9.07
N VAL A 166 6.65 -12.12 9.93
CA VAL A 166 6.87 -13.52 9.52
C VAL A 166 5.58 -14.08 8.94
N GLY A 167 4.46 -13.85 9.62
CA GLY A 167 3.15 -14.28 9.14
C GLY A 167 2.83 -13.68 7.77
N PHE A 168 3.19 -12.42 7.56
CA PHE A 168 3.02 -11.77 6.27
C PHE A 168 3.91 -12.39 5.18
N LEU A 169 5.18 -12.69 5.46
CA LEU A 169 6.05 -13.42 4.51
C LEU A 169 5.41 -14.73 4.07
N MET A 170 4.85 -15.49 5.01
CA MET A 170 4.18 -16.76 4.71
C MET A 170 2.97 -16.54 3.78
N ILE A 171 2.16 -15.51 4.02
CA ILE A 171 1.04 -15.16 3.12
C ILE A 171 1.55 -14.80 1.71
N LEU A 172 2.64 -14.04 1.60
CA LEU A 172 3.24 -13.72 0.30
C LEU A 172 3.71 -14.98 -0.43
N MET A 173 4.41 -15.89 0.26
CA MET A 173 4.85 -17.16 -0.33
C MET A 173 3.67 -18.01 -0.82
N GLN A 174 2.57 -18.04 -0.07
CA GLN A 174 1.34 -18.72 -0.49
C GLN A 174 0.74 -18.09 -1.76
N ARG A 175 0.80 -16.77 -1.90
CA ARG A 175 0.35 -16.06 -3.10
C ARG A 175 1.29 -16.29 -4.29
N LEU A 176 2.58 -16.43 -4.06
CA LEU A 176 3.58 -16.64 -5.11
C LEU A 176 3.49 -18.04 -5.73
N VAL A 177 3.18 -19.07 -4.94
CA VAL A 177 3.05 -20.44 -5.49
C VAL A 177 1.88 -20.59 -6.45
N THR A 178 0.85 -19.73 -6.36
CA THR A 178 -0.29 -19.73 -7.28
C THR A 178 -0.07 -18.85 -8.52
N SER A 179 0.90 -17.94 -8.49
CA SER A 179 1.14 -17.02 -9.61
C SER A 179 2.21 -17.51 -10.59
N SER A 180 3.32 -18.07 -10.09
CA SER A 180 4.41 -18.56 -10.94
C SER A 180 5.37 -19.48 -10.19
N THR A 181 5.63 -20.66 -10.78
CA THR A 181 6.65 -21.60 -10.28
C THR A 181 8.04 -20.96 -10.18
N ARG A 182 8.39 -20.07 -11.11
CA ARG A 182 9.68 -19.36 -11.09
C ARG A 182 9.75 -18.37 -9.92
N ALA A 183 8.66 -17.68 -9.64
CA ALA A 183 8.61 -16.67 -8.59
C ALA A 183 8.78 -17.32 -7.21
N ILE A 184 8.01 -18.37 -6.91
CA ILE A 184 8.15 -19.09 -5.64
C ILE A 184 9.53 -19.74 -5.49
N ARG A 185 10.09 -20.30 -6.56
CA ARG A 185 11.46 -20.84 -6.53
C ARG A 185 12.48 -19.77 -6.12
N THR A 186 12.49 -18.63 -6.79
CA THR A 186 13.43 -17.53 -6.52
C THR A 186 13.30 -17.06 -5.07
N THR A 187 12.07 -16.94 -4.58
CA THR A 187 11.76 -16.56 -3.20
C THR A 187 12.27 -17.60 -2.19
N LEU A 188 12.07 -18.90 -2.44
CA LEU A 188 12.55 -19.97 -1.56
C LEU A 188 14.08 -20.05 -1.57
N GLU A 189 14.73 -19.86 -2.72
CA GLU A 189 16.19 -19.83 -2.84
C GLU A 189 16.79 -18.68 -2.02
N ARG A 190 16.25 -17.46 -2.16
CA ARG A 190 16.66 -16.29 -1.35
C ARG A 190 16.41 -16.55 0.14
N ARG A 191 15.25 -17.10 0.49
CA ARG A 191 14.91 -17.43 1.88
C ARG A 191 15.90 -18.43 2.47
N LEU A 192 16.27 -19.46 1.71
CA LEU A 192 17.24 -20.46 2.13
C LEU A 192 18.63 -19.85 2.33
N GLN A 193 19.05 -18.94 1.45
CA GLN A 193 20.31 -18.21 1.60
C GLN A 193 20.36 -17.44 2.92
N VAL A 194 19.31 -16.65 3.20
CA VAL A 194 19.17 -15.88 4.45
C VAL A 194 19.18 -16.79 5.68
N LEU A 195 18.57 -17.98 5.59
CA LEU A 195 18.61 -18.96 6.69
C LEU A 195 19.98 -19.62 6.88
N ARG A 196 20.89 -19.57 5.89
CA ARG A 196 22.22 -20.19 5.97
C ARG A 196 23.33 -19.24 6.41
N GLU A 197 23.20 -17.93 6.18
CA GLU A 197 24.22 -16.93 6.53
C GLU A 197 24.30 -16.68 8.06
N PRO A 198 25.48 -16.63 8.69
CA PRO A 198 25.63 -16.41 10.15
C PRO A 198 25.10 -15.03 10.62
N GLU A 199 24.68 -14.95 11.90
CA GLU A 199 23.87 -13.84 12.46
C GLU A 199 24.46 -12.43 12.31
N GLU A 200 25.77 -12.27 12.21
CA GLU A 200 26.45 -10.97 12.32
C GLU A 200 26.30 -10.06 11.08
N GLN A 201 25.96 -10.59 9.90
CA GLN A 201 25.94 -9.80 8.65
C GLN A 201 24.54 -9.35 8.21
N LEU A 202 23.47 -9.85 8.84
CA LEU A 202 22.11 -9.61 8.40
C LEU A 202 21.45 -8.62 9.35
N THR A 203 21.35 -7.37 8.88
CA THR A 203 20.61 -6.31 9.56
C THR A 203 19.26 -6.85 10.00
N LEU A 204 19.08 -6.94 11.32
CA LEU A 204 17.78 -6.82 11.98
C LEU A 204 16.98 -5.83 11.15
N PHE A 205 15.74 -6.20 10.79
CA PHE A 205 14.71 -5.29 10.26
C PHE A 205 15.17 -3.85 10.43
N PRO A 206 15.51 -3.08 9.36
CA PRO A 206 15.51 -1.64 9.57
C PRO A 206 14.16 -1.40 10.22
N MET A 207 14.16 -0.72 11.37
CA MET A 207 12.99 -0.37 12.14
C MET A 207 12.05 0.48 11.27
N PHE A 208 11.50 -0.09 10.20
CA PHE A 208 10.32 0.39 9.55
C PHE A 208 9.26 0.02 10.57
N ALA A 209 8.78 1.02 11.29
CA ALA A 209 7.49 0.91 11.95
C ALA A 209 6.53 0.25 10.94
N ALA A 210 5.61 -0.61 11.39
CA ALA A 210 4.66 -1.27 10.50
C ALA A 210 3.94 -0.29 9.55
N GLU A 211 3.89 0.98 9.96
CA GLU A 211 3.46 2.17 9.23
C GLU A 211 4.28 2.46 7.96
N GLU A 212 5.62 2.49 8.01
CA GLU A 212 6.49 2.79 6.85
C GLU A 212 6.50 1.65 5.81
N TRP A 213 6.35 0.41 6.27
CA TRP A 213 6.32 -0.75 5.38
C TRP A 213 5.00 -0.87 4.58
N VAL A 214 3.88 -0.43 5.16
CA VAL A 214 2.59 -0.35 4.46
C VAL A 214 2.63 0.67 3.31
N GLU A 215 3.56 1.63 3.36
CA GLU A 215 3.73 2.67 2.35
C GLU A 215 4.61 2.25 1.16
N LEU A 216 5.35 1.15 1.28
CA LEU A 216 6.11 0.55 0.20
C LEU A 216 5.16 -0.01 -0.88
N ASP A 217 5.58 0.03 -2.13
CA ASP A 217 4.82 -0.65 -3.18
C ASP A 217 4.87 -2.18 -3.03
N GLY A 218 4.00 -2.89 -3.75
CA GLY A 218 3.87 -4.34 -3.60
C GLY A 218 5.13 -5.14 -3.96
N GLN A 219 6.06 -4.59 -4.75
CA GLN A 219 7.35 -5.22 -5.04
C GLN A 219 8.38 -4.91 -3.95
N GLU A 220 8.47 -3.65 -3.52
CA GLU A 220 9.33 -3.20 -2.43
C GLU A 220 9.00 -3.92 -1.11
N GLN A 221 7.70 -4.11 -0.83
CA GLN A 221 7.21 -4.91 0.29
C GLN A 221 7.69 -6.36 0.28
N VAL A 222 7.76 -6.96 -0.92
CA VAL A 222 8.22 -8.34 -1.09
C VAL A 222 9.74 -8.39 -0.92
N GLU A 223 10.48 -7.48 -1.53
CA GLU A 223 11.94 -7.45 -1.42
C GLU A 223 12.42 -7.21 0.02
N SER A 224 11.81 -6.28 0.75
CA SER A 224 12.21 -5.95 2.13
C SER A 224 12.04 -7.13 3.09
N ILE A 225 11.04 -7.99 2.86
CA ILE A 225 10.77 -9.15 3.70
C ILE A 225 11.66 -10.33 3.32
N LEU A 226 11.97 -10.50 2.03
CA LEU A 226 12.83 -11.59 1.55
C LEU A 226 14.25 -11.51 2.09
N THR A 227 14.74 -10.32 2.41
CA THR A 227 16.09 -10.09 2.98
C THR A 227 16.16 -10.25 4.50
N THR A 228 15.04 -10.48 5.18
CA THR A 228 15.02 -10.51 6.66
C THR A 228 15.18 -11.93 7.21
N ARG A 229 16.20 -12.15 8.06
CA ARG A 229 16.33 -13.37 8.85
C ARG A 229 15.35 -13.35 10.03
N ILE A 230 14.64 -14.46 10.22
CA ILE A 230 13.66 -14.62 11.29
C ILE A 230 14.40 -15.32 12.43
N LYS A 231 14.44 -14.72 13.62
CA LYS A 231 14.93 -15.43 14.82
C LYS A 231 14.07 -16.67 15.00
N ASP A 232 14.64 -17.85 14.87
CA ASP A 232 14.06 -19.05 15.46
C ASP A 232 14.35 -18.93 16.97
N GLY A 233 13.30 -18.92 17.79
CA GLY A 233 13.46 -18.98 19.24
C GLY A 233 13.71 -20.43 19.63
N ASP A 234 14.68 -20.65 20.51
CA ASP A 234 14.82 -21.88 21.31
C ASP A 234 13.50 -22.23 22.03
#